data_AF-A0A9Q3PZZ1-F1
#
_entry.id   AF-A0A9Q3PZZ1-F1
#
_cell.length_a   1.000
_cell.length_b   1.000
_cell.length_c   1.000
_cell.angle_alpha   90.00
_cell.angle_beta   90.00
_cell.angle_gamma   90.00
#
_symmetry.space_group_name_H-M   'P 1'
#
loop_
_entity.id
_entity.type
_entity.pdbx_description
1 polymer ?
#
loop_
_entity_poly.entity_id
_entity_poly.type
_entity_poly.pdbx_seq_one_letter_code
_entity_poly.pdbx_strand_id
1 'polypeptide(L)'
;MPLCICRQCIAYTTQQPNGTLSGRLISELNKQKHQHAELNQSMCKIPTNEDTSTSSSEHSDAPSSESEDHDFKFHPEETLPVLVAVFICWLHLPPELRNKVAFTLLYAIIPGPNAPDIINISNTLKPLVDEFLVIIKGLNVNTYKYPHGQKVVAQLLPLVGDLVAIHKAVGFGSHSETQFCSWCTSELTSLPTLKIGTRRNAVDIFQAAQAWKEAKSLGAQEAIQKSTGV
;
A
#
# COMPACT_ATOMS: atom_id res chain seq x y z
N MET A 1 -16.80 1.31 11.17
CA MET A 1 -15.66 1.74 12.00
C MET A 1 -16.11 1.67 13.45
N PRO A 2 -15.43 0.94 14.33
CA PRO A 2 -15.88 0.70 15.70
C PRO A 2 -15.58 1.88 16.63
N LEU A 3 -16.52 2.18 17.52
CA LEU A 3 -16.39 3.19 18.56
C LEU A 3 -15.92 2.54 19.87
N CYS A 4 -14.91 3.13 20.51
CA CYS A 4 -14.50 2.78 21.87
C CYS A 4 -15.26 3.63 22.88
N ILE A 5 -15.93 2.97 23.83
CA ILE A 5 -16.78 3.59 24.86
C ILE A 5 -16.18 3.50 26.28
N CYS A 6 -14.87 3.26 26.41
CA CYS A 6 -14.23 3.23 27.72
C CYS A 6 -14.22 4.61 28.37
N ARG A 7 -14.15 4.65 29.70
CA ARG A 7 -14.19 5.89 30.50
C ARG A 7 -13.12 6.90 30.09
N GLN A 8 -11.92 6.44 29.71
CA GLN A 8 -10.81 7.29 29.28
C GLN A 8 -11.04 7.91 27.89
N CYS A 9 -11.57 7.14 26.93
CA CYS A 9 -11.88 7.65 25.60
C CYS A 9 -13.05 8.63 25.62
N ILE A 10 -14.06 8.38 26.44
CA ILE A 10 -15.18 9.31 26.63
C ILE A 10 -14.68 10.63 27.21
N ALA A 11 -13.85 10.59 28.26
CA ALA A 11 -13.28 11.79 28.88
C ALA A 11 -12.46 12.62 27.88
N TYR A 12 -11.64 11.96 27.06
CA TYR A 12 -10.87 12.62 26.01
C TYR A 12 -11.77 13.27 24.96
N THR A 13 -12.82 12.58 24.49
CA THR A 13 -13.75 13.15 23.51
C THR A 13 -14.52 14.35 24.07
N THR A 14 -14.96 14.30 25.34
CA THR A 14 -15.67 15.41 26.00
C THR A 14 -14.79 16.64 26.26
N GLN A 15 -13.46 16.50 26.26
CA GLN A 15 -12.53 17.61 26.47
C GLN A 15 -12.17 18.36 25.18
N GLN A 16 -12.57 17.87 24.01
CA GLN A 16 -12.31 18.56 22.74
C GLN A 16 -13.36 19.65 22.46
N PRO A 17 -12.99 20.78 21.84
CA PRO A 17 -13.89 21.92 21.60
C PRO A 17 -15.12 21.60 20.75
N ASN A 18 -15.10 20.46 20.01
CA ASN A 18 -16.20 19.98 19.17
C ASN A 18 -16.78 18.62 19.66
N GLY A 19 -16.52 18.22 20.91
CA GLY A 19 -16.83 16.90 21.43
C GLY A 19 -18.27 16.73 21.91
N THR A 20 -19.17 16.24 21.06
CA THR A 20 -20.56 15.90 21.42
C THR A 20 -20.95 14.44 21.18
N LEU A 21 -20.05 13.62 20.63
CA LEU A 21 -20.30 12.19 20.36
C LEU A 21 -19.64 11.31 21.43
N SER A 22 -20.38 10.33 21.94
CA SER A 22 -19.87 9.40 22.96
C SER A 22 -18.90 8.40 22.31
N GLY A 23 -17.64 8.41 22.76
CA GLY A 23 -16.59 7.48 22.34
C GLY A 23 -15.59 8.06 21.34
N ARG A 24 -14.48 7.33 21.15
CA ARG A 24 -13.41 7.69 20.19
C ARG A 24 -13.41 6.72 19.03
N LEU A 25 -13.25 7.23 17.80
CA LEU A 25 -13.05 6.40 16.61
C LEU A 25 -11.66 5.75 16.67
N ILE A 26 -11.61 4.42 16.56
CA ILE A 26 -10.37 3.66 16.57
C ILE A 26 -10.29 2.81 15.30
N SER A 27 -9.15 2.83 14.62
CA SER A 27 -8.88 1.95 13.47
C SER A 27 -8.70 0.50 13.92
N GLU A 28 -8.96 -0.47 13.02
CA GLU A 28 -8.81 -1.91 13.33
C GLU A 28 -7.42 -2.26 13.88
N LEU A 29 -6.36 -1.67 13.32
CA LEU A 29 -4.98 -1.87 13.78
C LEU A 29 -4.74 -1.35 15.21
N ASN A 30 -5.45 -0.29 15.59
CA ASN A 30 -5.32 0.31 16.91
C ASN A 30 -6.18 -0.41 17.96
N LYS A 31 -7.16 -1.26 17.59
CA LYS A 31 -7.93 -2.06 18.55
C LYS A 31 -7.05 -2.99 19.36
N GLN A 32 -6.10 -3.68 18.71
CA GLN A 32 -5.21 -4.63 19.39
C GLN A 32 -4.26 -3.94 20.36
N LYS A 33 -3.87 -2.69 20.07
CA LYS A 33 -3.01 -1.86 20.93
C LYS A 33 -3.78 -1.15 22.03
N HIS A 34 -5.10 -1.03 21.89
CA HIS A 34 -5.96 -0.31 22.81
C HIS A 34 -6.57 -1.28 23.84
N GLN A 35 -5.70 -1.87 24.66
CA GLN A 35 -6.09 -2.64 25.85
C GLN A 35 -6.13 -1.69 27.05
N HIS A 36 -7.33 -1.23 27.41
CA HIS A 36 -7.59 -0.72 28.75
C HIS A 36 -8.18 -1.86 29.57
N ALA A 37 -7.70 -2.01 30.81
CA ALA A 37 -7.86 -3.16 31.69
C ALA A 37 -9.31 -3.52 32.12
N GLU A 38 -10.35 -3.06 31.42
CA GLU A 38 -11.76 -3.28 31.74
C GLU A 38 -12.46 -4.33 30.85
N LEU A 39 -11.70 -5.19 30.16
CA LEU A 39 -12.26 -6.28 29.33
C LEU A 39 -11.90 -7.70 29.83
N ASN A 40 -11.63 -7.85 31.13
CA ASN A 40 -11.49 -9.16 31.78
C ASN A 40 -12.73 -9.59 32.58
N GLN A 41 -13.94 -9.32 32.08
CA GLN A 41 -15.16 -9.97 32.56
C GLN A 41 -16.13 -10.26 31.41
N SER A 42 -15.73 -11.18 30.52
CA SER A 42 -16.61 -12.27 30.05
C SER A 42 -15.90 -12.99 28.90
N MET A 43 -15.36 -14.17 29.18
CA MET A 43 -15.71 -15.43 28.50
C MET A 43 -14.80 -16.53 29.06
N CYS A 44 -15.44 -17.37 29.87
CA CYS A 44 -15.21 -18.78 30.14
C CYS A 44 -13.78 -19.28 30.44
N LYS A 45 -13.60 -19.67 31.71
CA LYS A 45 -12.65 -20.68 32.17
C LYS A 45 -12.81 -21.97 31.35
N ILE A 46 -11.71 -22.47 30.80
CA ILE A 46 -11.61 -23.85 30.32
C ILE A 46 -11.07 -24.67 31.51
N PRO A 47 -11.71 -25.79 31.92
CA PRO A 47 -11.15 -26.66 32.94
C PRO A 47 -10.01 -27.49 32.34
N THR A 48 -8.87 -27.50 33.01
CA THR A 48 -7.80 -28.48 32.83
C THR A 48 -8.19 -29.78 33.53
N ASN A 49 -8.24 -30.89 32.80
CA ASN A 49 -8.16 -32.24 33.39
C ASN A 49 -7.00 -32.99 32.74
N GLU A 50 -6.02 -33.32 33.57
CA GLU A 50 -5.11 -34.44 33.37
C GLU A 50 -5.81 -35.76 33.74
N ASP A 51 -5.39 -36.81 33.02
CA ASP A 51 -5.38 -38.24 33.33
C ASP A 51 -6.70 -39.00 33.52
N THR A 52 -6.91 -40.02 32.67
CA THR A 52 -7.05 -41.44 33.07
C THR A 52 -7.05 -42.35 31.82
N SER A 53 -6.18 -43.36 31.86
CA SER A 53 -6.03 -44.49 30.95
C SER A 53 -7.25 -45.42 30.93
N THR A 54 -7.49 -46.17 29.84
CA THR A 54 -7.79 -47.63 29.80
C THR A 54 -7.93 -48.13 28.35
N SER A 55 -7.38 -49.33 28.13
CA SER A 55 -7.28 -50.18 26.93
C SER A 55 -8.60 -50.68 26.31
N SER A 56 -8.61 -50.98 24.99
CA SER A 56 -8.72 -52.35 24.42
C SER A 56 -8.96 -52.36 22.89
N SER A 57 -8.50 -53.44 22.25
CA SER A 57 -8.38 -53.78 20.83
C SER A 57 -9.68 -54.00 20.04
N GLU A 58 -9.63 -53.89 18.70
CA GLU A 58 -9.85 -55.01 17.74
C GLU A 58 -9.70 -54.57 16.27
N HIS A 59 -9.58 -55.56 15.39
CA HIS A 59 -8.92 -55.62 14.07
C HIS A 59 -9.97 -55.82 12.95
N SER A 60 -9.80 -55.22 11.76
CA SER A 60 -10.12 -55.85 10.44
C SER A 60 -10.02 -54.88 9.24
N ASP A 61 -9.08 -55.22 8.35
CA ASP A 61 -9.16 -55.32 6.88
C ASP A 61 -9.56 -54.15 5.94
N ALA A 62 -8.70 -53.98 4.91
CA ALA A 62 -8.67 -53.02 3.80
C ALA A 62 -9.69 -53.39 2.66
N PRO A 63 -9.89 -52.63 1.54
CA PRO A 63 -8.84 -52.08 0.67
C PRO A 63 -9.09 -50.72 -0.06
N SER A 64 -7.96 -50.14 -0.49
CA SER A 64 -7.73 -49.36 -1.72
C SER A 64 -8.61 -48.15 -2.06
N SER A 65 -8.02 -46.97 -1.94
CA SER A 65 -8.06 -45.98 -3.01
C SER A 65 -6.75 -45.18 -3.01
N GLU A 66 -5.97 -45.34 -4.06
CA GLU A 66 -4.83 -44.47 -4.37
C GLU A 66 -5.36 -43.05 -4.54
N SER A 67 -5.18 -42.21 -3.53
CA SER A 67 -5.08 -40.77 -3.71
C SER A 67 -3.61 -40.44 -3.53
N GLU A 68 -2.94 -40.09 -4.62
CA GLU A 68 -1.63 -39.46 -4.58
C GLU A 68 -1.77 -38.13 -3.82
N ASP A 69 -1.64 -38.21 -2.50
CA ASP A 69 -1.35 -37.06 -1.64
C ASP A 69 0.06 -36.60 -2.01
N HIS A 70 0.13 -35.74 -3.02
CA HIS A 70 1.25 -34.83 -3.12
C HIS A 70 1.19 -33.91 -1.91
N ASP A 71 1.85 -34.38 -0.84
CA ASP A 71 2.24 -33.64 0.34
C ASP A 71 2.98 -32.37 -0.12
N PHE A 72 2.20 -31.33 -0.40
CA PHE A 72 2.72 -30.00 -0.67
C PHE A 72 3.20 -29.48 0.67
N LYS A 73 4.40 -29.91 1.05
CA LYS A 73 5.11 -29.41 2.22
C LYS A 73 5.20 -27.89 2.10
N PHE A 74 4.37 -27.22 2.88
CA PHE A 74 4.50 -25.81 3.13
C PHE A 74 5.79 -25.62 3.93
N HIS A 75 6.89 -25.35 3.23
CA HIS A 75 8.12 -24.92 3.86
C HIS A 75 7.87 -23.55 4.51
N PRO A 76 7.99 -23.43 5.85
CA PRO A 76 7.80 -22.16 6.52
C PRO A 76 9.00 -21.25 6.24
N GLU A 77 8.70 -19.98 5.95
CA GLU A 77 9.62 -18.84 5.98
C GLU A 77 10.77 -18.77 4.96
N GLU A 78 10.43 -18.78 3.67
CA GLU A 78 11.07 -17.82 2.76
C GLU A 78 10.06 -16.71 2.46
N THR A 79 10.01 -15.70 3.33
CA THR A 79 9.37 -14.43 2.96
C THR A 79 10.16 -13.88 1.78
N LEU A 80 9.68 -14.10 0.55
CA LEU A 80 10.12 -13.35 -0.62
C LEU A 80 10.12 -11.88 -0.22
N PRO A 81 11.28 -11.20 -0.15
CA PRO A 81 11.34 -9.83 0.33
C PRO A 81 10.76 -8.94 -0.77
N VAL A 82 9.44 -8.87 -0.90
CA VAL A 82 8.79 -7.95 -1.83
C VAL A 82 9.02 -6.54 -1.30
N LEU A 83 9.61 -5.70 -2.14
CA LEU A 83 10.01 -4.36 -1.72
C LEU A 83 9.08 -3.28 -2.27
N VAL A 84 8.42 -3.56 -3.40
CA VAL A 84 7.35 -2.72 -3.94
C VAL A 84 6.31 -3.60 -4.61
N ALA A 85 5.04 -3.39 -4.25
CA ALA A 85 3.89 -3.92 -4.97
C ALA A 85 3.09 -2.74 -5.53
N VAL A 86 2.73 -2.82 -6.81
CA VAL A 86 1.95 -1.79 -7.50
C VAL A 86 0.55 -2.33 -7.73
N PHE A 87 -0.43 -1.65 -7.14
CA PHE A 87 -1.84 -1.96 -7.29
C PHE A 87 -2.56 -0.86 -8.05
N ILE A 88 -3.53 -1.25 -8.88
CA ILE A 88 -4.43 -0.34 -9.58
C ILE A 88 -5.83 -0.54 -9.02
N CYS A 89 -6.42 0.54 -8.52
CA CYS A 89 -7.76 0.55 -7.96
C CYS A 89 -8.72 1.34 -8.85
N TRP A 90 -9.93 0.81 -9.05
CA TRP A 90 -10.95 1.47 -9.84
C TRP A 90 -11.70 2.52 -9.01
N LEU A 91 -11.42 3.80 -9.25
CA LEU A 91 -12.03 4.89 -8.48
C LEU A 91 -13.50 5.16 -8.82
N HIS A 92 -14.01 4.61 -9.93
CA HIS A 92 -15.44 4.68 -10.25
C HIS A 92 -16.29 3.77 -9.34
N LEU A 93 -15.68 2.85 -8.60
CA LEU A 93 -16.37 1.99 -7.65
C LEU A 93 -16.54 2.70 -6.29
N PRO A 94 -17.63 2.38 -5.56
CA PRO A 94 -17.81 2.84 -4.19
C PRO A 94 -16.61 2.47 -3.28
N PRO A 95 -16.31 3.28 -2.25
CA PRO A 95 -15.21 3.03 -1.31
C PRO A 95 -15.21 1.62 -0.69
N GLU A 96 -16.39 1.04 -0.49
CA GLU A 96 -16.59 -0.29 0.09
C GLU A 96 -16.15 -1.42 -0.85
N LEU A 97 -16.07 -1.15 -2.16
CA LEU A 97 -15.71 -2.12 -3.18
C LEU A 97 -14.29 -1.93 -3.73
N ARG A 98 -13.85 -0.69 -3.94
CA ARG A 98 -12.60 -0.38 -4.67
C ARG A 98 -11.31 -0.92 -4.02
N ASN A 99 -11.36 -1.26 -2.72
CA ASN A 99 -10.23 -1.81 -1.96
C ASN A 99 -10.34 -3.33 -1.74
N LYS A 100 -11.38 -3.99 -2.26
CA LYS A 100 -11.49 -5.45 -2.20
C LYS A 100 -10.59 -6.05 -3.27
N VAL A 101 -9.94 -7.17 -2.93
CA VAL A 101 -9.03 -7.90 -3.83
C VAL A 101 -9.67 -8.18 -5.20
N ALA A 102 -10.96 -8.50 -5.25
CA ALA A 102 -11.71 -8.74 -6.49
C ALA A 102 -11.79 -7.52 -7.44
N PHE A 103 -11.57 -6.31 -6.94
CA PHE A 103 -11.62 -5.05 -7.68
C PHE A 103 -10.29 -4.29 -7.65
N THR A 104 -9.19 -4.98 -7.32
CA THR A 104 -7.85 -4.40 -7.32
C THR A 104 -6.99 -5.23 -8.26
N LEU A 105 -6.35 -4.58 -9.22
CA LEU A 105 -5.41 -5.23 -10.12
C LEU A 105 -4.01 -5.13 -9.51
N LEU A 106 -3.40 -6.27 -9.21
CA LEU A 106 -1.96 -6.34 -8.94
C LEU A 106 -1.22 -6.20 -10.27
N TYR A 107 -0.58 -5.06 -10.48
CA TYR A 107 0.11 -4.75 -11.73
C TYR A 107 1.56 -5.26 -11.74
N ALA A 108 2.30 -5.00 -10.66
CA ALA A 108 3.70 -5.39 -10.59
C ALA A 108 4.09 -5.80 -9.16
N ILE A 109 4.95 -6.80 -9.08
CA ILE A 109 5.72 -7.16 -7.88
C ILE A 109 7.17 -6.93 -8.24
N ILE A 110 7.86 -6.06 -7.49
CA ILE A 110 9.29 -5.83 -7.65
C ILE A 110 10.01 -6.53 -6.48
N PRO A 111 10.69 -7.66 -6.73
CA PRO A 111 11.35 -8.42 -5.68
C PRO A 111 12.57 -7.66 -5.15
N GLY A 112 12.76 -7.71 -3.83
CA GLY A 112 13.97 -7.32 -3.11
C GLY A 112 15.08 -8.37 -3.25
N PRO A 113 16.27 -8.16 -2.66
CA PRO A 113 16.48 -7.59 -1.32
C PRO A 113 16.75 -6.08 -1.27
N ASN A 114 17.05 -5.44 -2.41
CA ASN A 114 17.43 -4.03 -2.49
C ASN A 114 16.30 -3.19 -3.07
N ALA A 115 16.12 -1.99 -2.52
CA ALA A 115 15.01 -1.13 -2.90
C ALA A 115 15.15 -0.74 -4.36
N PRO A 116 14.12 -0.94 -5.20
CA PRO A 116 14.28 -0.74 -6.63
C PRO A 116 14.63 0.72 -6.89
N ASP A 117 15.64 0.91 -7.75
CA ASP A 117 16.09 2.21 -8.17
C ASP A 117 15.02 2.90 -9.04
N ILE A 118 15.09 4.23 -9.16
CA ILE A 118 14.19 5.05 -9.96
C ILE A 118 14.14 4.53 -11.40
N ILE A 119 15.29 4.11 -11.96
CA ILE A 119 15.37 3.52 -13.30
C ILE A 119 14.55 2.22 -13.39
N ASN A 120 14.69 1.33 -12.40
CA ASN A 120 14.00 0.03 -12.39
C ASN A 120 12.48 0.20 -12.25
N ILE A 121 12.03 1.12 -11.38
CA ILE A 121 10.60 1.43 -11.24
C ILE A 121 10.07 2.05 -12.54
N SER A 122 10.79 3.01 -13.12
CA SER A 122 10.38 3.66 -14.38
C SER A 122 10.23 2.65 -15.51
N ASN A 123 11.17 1.72 -15.65
CA ASN A 123 11.10 0.65 -16.66
C ASN A 123 9.94 -0.30 -16.38
N THR A 124 9.66 -0.62 -15.12
CA THR A 124 8.55 -1.50 -14.72
C THR A 124 7.19 -0.85 -15.00
N LEU A 125 7.06 0.45 -14.74
CA LEU A 125 5.81 1.20 -14.93
C LEU A 125 5.61 1.67 -16.37
N LYS A 126 6.64 1.67 -17.21
CA LYS A 126 6.56 2.17 -18.58
C LYS A 126 5.43 1.55 -19.41
N PRO A 127 5.25 0.21 -19.45
CA PRO A 127 4.16 -0.38 -20.21
C PRO A 127 2.79 0.09 -19.72
N LEU A 128 2.62 0.25 -18.41
CA LEU A 128 1.39 0.79 -17.83
C LEU A 128 1.11 2.20 -18.34
N VAL A 129 2.12 3.07 -18.25
CA VAL A 129 2.02 4.48 -18.67
C VAL A 129 1.70 4.55 -20.16
N ASP A 130 2.35 3.74 -21.00
CA ASP A 130 2.10 3.71 -22.44
C ASP A 130 0.65 3.32 -22.77
N GLU A 131 0.10 2.30 -22.10
CA GLU A 131 -1.32 1.90 -22.23
C GLU A 131 -2.28 3.02 -21.79
N PHE A 132 -2.02 3.67 -20.65
CA PHE A 132 -2.84 4.79 -20.19
C PHE A 132 -2.79 6.00 -21.12
N LEU A 133 -1.66 6.26 -21.78
CA LEU A 133 -1.55 7.32 -22.79
C LEU A 133 -2.39 7.06 -24.04
N VAL A 134 -2.69 5.80 -24.35
CA VAL A 134 -3.67 5.43 -25.38
C VAL A 134 -5.09 5.64 -24.85
N ILE A 135 -5.38 5.09 -23.66
CA ILE A 135 -6.73 5.12 -23.07
C ILE A 135 -7.20 6.55 -22.77
N ILE A 136 -6.31 7.48 -22.40
CA ILE A 136 -6.67 8.88 -22.13
C ILE A 136 -7.15 9.63 -23.39
N LYS A 137 -6.73 9.21 -24.58
CA LYS A 137 -7.23 9.72 -25.87
C LYS A 137 -8.62 9.16 -26.20
N GLY A 138 -8.97 8.06 -25.53
CA GLY A 138 -10.22 7.33 -25.59
C GLY A 138 -10.12 6.07 -26.45
N LEU A 139 -10.63 4.98 -25.90
CA LEU A 139 -10.68 3.66 -26.51
C LEU A 139 -12.13 3.31 -26.83
N ASN A 140 -12.42 2.89 -28.07
CA ASN A 140 -13.74 2.37 -28.42
C ASN A 140 -13.86 0.92 -27.98
N VAL A 141 -14.78 0.64 -27.05
CA VAL A 141 -15.04 -0.69 -26.53
C VAL A 141 -16.45 -1.12 -26.92
N ASN A 142 -16.55 -2.25 -27.61
CA ASN A 142 -17.84 -2.84 -27.93
C ASN A 142 -18.33 -3.65 -26.74
N THR A 143 -19.59 -3.46 -26.37
CA THR A 143 -20.23 -4.22 -25.29
C THR A 143 -21.57 -4.75 -25.77
N TYR A 144 -22.17 -5.69 -25.05
CA TYR A 144 -23.49 -6.22 -25.40
C TYR A 144 -24.55 -5.12 -25.54
N LYS A 145 -24.53 -4.10 -24.66
CA LYS A 145 -25.46 -2.96 -24.71
C LYS A 145 -25.09 -1.91 -25.75
N TYR A 146 -23.83 -1.87 -26.18
CA TYR A 146 -23.31 -0.90 -27.16
C TYR A 146 -22.54 -1.64 -28.27
N PRO A 147 -23.26 -2.32 -29.19
CA PRO A 147 -22.62 -3.13 -30.25
C PRO A 147 -21.85 -2.30 -31.28
N HIS A 148 -22.21 -1.01 -31.43
CA HIS A 148 -21.48 -0.05 -32.27
C HIS A 148 -20.28 0.61 -31.56
N GLY A 149 -19.97 0.16 -30.34
CA GLY A 149 -18.88 0.69 -29.53
C GLY A 149 -19.31 1.86 -28.64
N GLN A 150 -18.62 1.98 -27.51
CA GLN A 150 -18.68 3.13 -26.63
C GLN A 150 -17.26 3.66 -26.41
N LYS A 151 -17.08 4.97 -26.54
CA LYS A 151 -15.79 5.61 -26.22
C LYS A 151 -15.60 5.62 -24.70
N VAL A 152 -14.59 4.90 -24.23
CA VAL A 152 -14.18 4.83 -22.83
C VAL A 152 -12.89 5.63 -22.67
N VAL A 153 -12.85 6.45 -21.62
CA VAL A 153 -11.65 7.19 -21.21
C VAL A 153 -11.33 6.79 -19.78
N ALA A 154 -10.07 6.53 -19.50
CA ALA A 154 -9.56 6.32 -18.14
C ALA A 154 -8.40 7.28 -17.90
N GLN A 155 -8.27 7.69 -16.63
CA GLN A 155 -7.20 8.55 -16.16
C GLN A 155 -6.60 7.92 -14.92
N LEU A 156 -5.27 8.02 -14.79
CA LEU A 156 -4.58 7.64 -13.58
C LEU A 156 -4.71 8.78 -12.56
N LEU A 157 -5.26 8.45 -11.40
CA LEU A 157 -5.55 9.38 -10.28
C LEU A 157 -4.52 9.15 -9.14
N PRO A 158 -4.72 9.58 -7.85
CA PRO A 158 -3.57 9.85 -6.99
C PRO A 158 -2.76 8.59 -6.76
N LEU A 159 -1.44 8.72 -6.91
CA LEU A 159 -0.50 7.73 -6.46
C LEU A 159 -0.55 7.70 -4.93
N VAL A 160 -0.96 6.57 -4.37
CA VAL A 160 -1.04 6.34 -2.93
C VAL A 160 0.00 5.30 -2.54
N GLY A 161 0.82 5.62 -1.55
CA GLY A 161 1.84 4.75 -1.01
C GLY A 161 2.49 5.40 0.21
N ASP A 162 3.46 4.73 0.81
CA ASP A 162 4.36 5.41 1.72
C ASP A 162 5.21 6.45 0.97
N LEU A 163 5.86 7.34 1.71
CA LEU A 163 6.62 8.44 1.14
C LEU A 163 7.73 7.95 0.19
N VAL A 164 8.39 6.84 0.53
CA VAL A 164 9.51 6.30 -0.25
C VAL A 164 9.02 5.74 -1.58
N ALA A 165 7.94 4.97 -1.56
CA ALA A 165 7.30 4.41 -2.74
C ALA A 165 6.78 5.53 -3.66
N ILE A 166 6.13 6.54 -3.09
CA ILE A 166 5.65 7.71 -3.85
C ILE A 166 6.84 8.38 -4.51
N HIS A 167 7.87 8.79 -3.76
CA HIS A 167 9.01 9.52 -4.31
C HIS A 167 9.66 8.79 -5.48
N LYS A 168 9.87 7.48 -5.35
CA LYS A 168 10.46 6.70 -6.43
C LYS A 168 9.56 6.59 -7.66
N ALA A 169 8.26 6.43 -7.48
CA ALA A 169 7.32 6.30 -8.59
C ALA A 169 7.02 7.63 -9.29
N VAL A 170 7.11 8.78 -8.61
CA VAL A 170 6.98 10.12 -9.22
C VAL A 170 8.32 10.78 -9.56
N GLY A 171 9.45 10.13 -9.30
CA GLY A 171 10.78 10.63 -9.66
C GLY A 171 11.32 11.73 -8.74
N PHE A 172 10.89 11.79 -7.48
CA PHE A 172 11.53 12.65 -6.47
C PHE A 172 12.70 11.93 -5.79
N GLY A 173 13.65 12.73 -5.31
CA GLY A 173 14.75 12.27 -4.47
C GLY A 173 14.28 11.56 -3.19
N SER A 174 15.19 10.75 -2.63
CA SER A 174 14.98 10.09 -1.34
C SER A 174 14.78 11.11 -0.21
N HIS A 175 14.22 10.65 0.91
CA HIS A 175 14.11 11.44 2.14
C HIS A 175 15.48 11.92 2.68
N SER A 176 16.57 11.30 2.25
CA SER A 176 17.95 11.67 2.60
C SER A 176 18.64 12.59 1.59
N GLU A 177 17.95 12.99 0.52
CA GLU A 177 18.51 13.91 -0.48
C GLU A 177 18.56 15.35 0.00
N THR A 178 19.38 16.16 -0.68
CA THR A 178 19.54 17.59 -0.36
C THR A 178 18.17 18.27 -0.37
N GLN A 179 17.38 18.09 -1.43
CA GLN A 179 15.98 18.52 -1.48
C GLN A 179 15.05 17.31 -1.37
N PHE A 180 14.66 16.97 -0.14
CA PHE A 180 13.90 15.76 0.16
C PHE A 180 12.38 15.90 -0.01
N CYS A 181 11.83 17.12 -0.01
CA CYS A 181 10.39 17.33 0.05
C CYS A 181 9.76 17.37 -1.35
N SER A 182 8.69 16.59 -1.57
CA SER A 182 7.90 16.60 -2.81
C SER A 182 6.96 17.81 -2.92
N TRP A 183 6.75 18.56 -1.84
CA TRP A 183 5.85 19.72 -1.80
C TRP A 183 6.56 21.08 -1.89
N CYS A 184 7.77 21.17 -1.33
CA CYS A 184 8.55 22.41 -1.30
C CYS A 184 10.04 22.15 -1.55
N THR A 185 10.81 23.21 -1.74
CA THR A 185 12.26 23.15 -2.00
C THR A 185 13.09 23.19 -0.71
N SER A 186 12.56 22.72 0.42
CA SER A 186 13.31 22.68 1.69
C SER A 186 14.53 21.77 1.55
N GLU A 187 15.67 22.25 2.06
CA GLU A 187 16.89 21.47 2.11
C GLU A 187 16.99 20.66 3.41
N LEU A 188 17.62 19.49 3.36
CA LEU A 188 17.86 18.65 4.53
C LEU A 188 18.61 19.39 5.65
N THR A 189 19.52 20.29 5.28
CA THR A 189 20.28 21.17 6.19
C THR A 189 19.38 22.12 7.00
N SER A 190 18.22 22.48 6.45
CA SER A 190 17.24 23.37 7.08
C SER A 190 16.21 22.65 7.94
N LEU A 191 16.21 21.31 7.95
CA LEU A 191 15.27 20.48 8.69
C LEU A 191 15.19 20.81 10.20
N PRO A 192 16.31 21.08 10.91
CA PRO A 192 16.24 21.47 12.33
C PRO A 192 15.47 22.77 12.57
N THR A 193 15.41 23.65 11.58
CA THR A 193 14.69 24.93 11.68
C THR A 193 13.23 24.83 11.25
N LEU A 194 12.81 23.67 10.72
CA LEU A 194 11.45 23.40 10.21
C LEU A 194 10.93 24.48 9.25
N LYS A 195 11.85 25.12 8.52
CA LYS A 195 11.49 26.14 7.54
C LYS A 195 10.96 25.49 6.28
N ILE A 196 9.73 25.84 5.94
CA ILE A 196 9.11 25.46 4.67
C ILE A 196 9.78 26.29 3.58
N GLY A 197 10.37 25.62 2.59
CA GLY A 197 10.94 26.25 1.40
C GLY A 197 9.85 26.75 0.44
N THR A 198 10.27 27.21 -0.72
CA THR A 198 9.34 27.64 -1.76
C THR A 198 8.49 26.46 -2.23
N ARG A 199 7.18 26.68 -2.40
CA ARG A 199 6.29 25.65 -2.94
C ARG A 199 6.74 25.26 -4.35
N ARG A 200 6.87 23.96 -4.60
CA ARG A 200 7.19 23.46 -5.94
C ARG A 200 6.05 23.75 -6.89
N ASN A 201 6.38 24.14 -8.12
CA ASN A 201 5.41 24.29 -9.19
C ASN A 201 5.57 23.15 -10.20
N ALA A 202 4.49 22.82 -10.92
CA ALA A 202 4.49 21.71 -11.86
C ALA A 202 5.41 21.93 -13.08
N VAL A 203 5.63 23.18 -13.48
CA VAL A 203 6.45 23.54 -14.64
C VAL A 203 7.93 23.23 -14.36
N ASP A 204 8.44 23.67 -13.22
CA ASP A 204 9.82 23.44 -12.78
C ASP A 204 10.09 21.95 -12.57
N ILE A 205 9.13 21.24 -11.95
CA ILE A 205 9.22 19.78 -11.79
C ILE A 205 9.33 19.10 -13.17
N PHE A 206 8.47 19.48 -14.12
CA PHE A 206 8.48 18.89 -15.44
C PHE A 206 9.76 19.20 -16.22
N GLN A 207 10.27 20.44 -16.12
CA GLN A 207 11.53 20.84 -16.74
C GLN A 207 12.72 20.06 -16.16
N ALA A 208 12.78 19.92 -14.83
CA ALA A 208 13.81 19.13 -14.16
C ALA A 208 13.76 17.65 -14.59
N ALA A 209 12.57 17.04 -14.60
CA ALA A 209 12.38 15.66 -15.06
C ALA A 209 12.78 15.47 -16.53
N GLN A 210 12.46 16.43 -17.39
CA GLN A 210 12.86 16.39 -18.80
C GLN A 210 14.38 16.52 -18.95
N ALA A 211 15.01 17.45 -18.23
CA ALA A 211 16.46 17.60 -18.23
C ALA A 211 17.16 16.33 -17.72
N TRP A 212 16.63 15.69 -16.67
CA TRP A 212 17.12 14.41 -16.16
C TRP A 212 17.01 13.29 -17.21
N LYS A 213 15.88 13.23 -17.92
CA LYS A 213 15.65 12.24 -18.98
C LYS A 213 16.57 12.44 -20.20
N GLU A 214 16.89 13.68 -20.55
CA GLU A 214 17.75 14.04 -21.68
C GLU A 214 19.25 13.99 -21.33
N ALA A 215 19.59 13.90 -20.05
CA ALA A 215 20.97 13.82 -19.59
C ALA A 215 21.69 12.59 -20.15
N LYS A 216 22.93 12.80 -20.62
CA LYS A 216 23.72 11.79 -21.33
C LYS A 216 24.52 10.85 -20.41
N SER A 217 24.53 11.09 -19.10
CA SER A 217 25.30 10.31 -18.14
C SER A 217 24.61 10.25 -16.78
N LEU A 218 24.90 9.19 -16.03
CA LEU A 218 24.42 9.01 -14.65
C LEU A 218 24.86 10.16 -13.75
N GLY A 219 26.12 10.63 -13.88
CA GLY A 219 26.60 11.78 -13.09
C GLY A 219 25.85 13.08 -13.39
N ALA A 220 25.40 13.29 -14.63
CA ALA A 220 24.56 14.45 -14.97
C ALA A 220 23.15 14.32 -14.39
N GLN A 221 22.59 13.10 -14.40
CA GLN A 221 21.30 12.78 -13.77
C GLN A 221 21.34 13.02 -12.25
N GLU A 222 22.37 12.51 -11.58
CA GLU A 222 22.60 12.72 -10.13
C GLU A 222 22.77 14.20 -9.80
N ALA A 223 23.52 14.96 -10.62
CA ALA A 223 23.70 16.39 -10.42
C ALA A 223 22.38 17.18 -10.54
N ILE A 224 21.55 16.84 -11.53
CA ILE A 224 20.21 17.43 -11.68
C ILE A 224 19.39 17.10 -10.44
N GLN A 225 19.23 15.82 -10.12
CA GLN A 225 18.43 15.35 -8.98
C GLN A 225 18.87 16.01 -7.66
N LYS A 226 20.18 16.15 -7.42
CA LYS A 226 20.70 16.80 -6.21
C LYS A 226 20.32 18.27 -6.13
N SER A 227 20.30 18.98 -7.27
CA SER A 227 19.98 20.41 -7.35
C SER A 227 18.48 20.70 -7.32
N THR A 228 17.66 19.83 -7.91
CA THR A 228 16.22 20.02 -8.12
C THR A 228 15.36 19.19 -7.17
N GLY A 229 15.88 18.13 -6.57
CA GLY A 229 15.12 17.10 -5.86
C GLY A 229 14.25 16.22 -6.77
N VAL A 230 14.40 16.33 -8.10
CA VAL A 230 13.65 15.65 -9.16
C VAL A 230 14.63 15.07 -10.16
#